data_AF-A0A180F0J2-F1
#
_entry.id   AF-A0A180F0J2-F1
#
_cell.length_a   1.000
_cell.length_b   1.000
_cell.length_c   1.000
_cell.angle_alpha   90.00
_cell.angle_beta   90.00
_cell.angle_gamma   90.00
#
_symmetry.space_group_name_H-M   'P 1'
#
loop_
_entity.id
_entity.type
_entity.pdbx_description
1 polymer ?
#
loop_
_entity_poly.entity_id
_entity_poly.type
_entity_poly.pdbx_seq_one_letter_code
_entity_poly.pdbx_strand_id
1 'polypeptide(L)'
;MIDFVKIVFDKSYKEEMRSLLLSNEFLDFIKTLHLTTGVIDDSTRGKFNNLDILIYPQREIQIKNSLHSLYNSIKTSENINYNDFTLSNIKEVLKSLENAFGKEYLQHTYLTQLEFGFNIELPIKATDFVWEYILTYKNNQHNYSMSDRKGYIKKFGIVNLI
;
A
#
# COMPACT_ATOMS: atom_id res chain seq x y z
N MET A 1 0.97 6.80 -10.04
CA MET A 1 0.21 5.72 -9.40
C MET A 1 0.91 5.31 -8.11
N ILE A 2 0.21 5.22 -6.97
CA ILE A 2 0.73 4.62 -5.73
C ILE A 2 -0.13 3.39 -5.43
N ASP A 3 0.37 2.22 -5.82
CA ASP A 3 -0.37 0.96 -5.78
C ASP A 3 -0.36 0.31 -4.42
N PHE A 4 0.71 0.48 -3.67
CA PHE A 4 0.82 -0.12 -2.37
C PHE A 4 1.64 0.75 -1.45
N VAL A 5 1.08 1.03 -0.28
CA VAL A 5 1.85 1.48 0.86
C VAL A 5 1.74 0.46 1.98
N LYS A 6 2.78 0.38 2.79
CA LYS A 6 2.71 -0.17 4.14
C LYS A 6 3.29 0.83 5.12
N ILE A 7 2.40 1.44 5.89
CA ILE A 7 2.70 2.38 6.95
C ILE A 7 2.64 1.60 8.26
N VAL A 8 3.61 1.78 9.14
CA VAL A 8 3.65 1.19 10.48
C VAL A 8 3.66 2.28 11.52
N PHE A 9 2.97 2.08 12.63
CA PHE A 9 3.06 2.98 13.77
C PHE A 9 4.30 2.66 14.60
N ASP A 10 4.91 3.71 15.15
CA ASP A 10 5.98 3.60 16.13
C ASP A 10 5.51 2.75 17.32
N LYS A 11 6.32 1.76 17.67
CA LYS A 11 6.02 0.82 18.75
C LYS A 11 5.87 1.53 20.11
N SER A 12 6.53 2.67 20.30
CA SER A 12 6.49 3.48 21.53
C SER A 12 5.09 4.05 21.81
N TYR A 13 4.30 4.29 20.76
CA TYR A 13 2.96 4.86 20.84
C TYR A 13 1.84 3.83 20.67
N LYS A 14 2.20 2.54 20.62
CA LYS A 14 1.30 1.47 20.16
C LYS A 14 -0.03 1.41 20.92
N GLU A 15 -0.01 1.51 22.24
CA GLU A 15 -1.23 1.34 23.05
C GLU A 15 -2.16 2.55 22.95
N GLU A 16 -1.60 3.75 22.80
CA GLU A 16 -2.38 4.96 22.52
C GLU A 16 -3.02 4.86 21.14
N MET A 17 -2.26 4.42 20.12
CA MET A 17 -2.76 4.24 18.75
C MET A 17 -3.84 3.16 18.70
N ARG A 18 -3.63 2.06 19.43
CA ARG A 18 -4.62 0.98 19.54
C ARG A 18 -5.93 1.51 20.11
N SER A 19 -5.87 2.24 21.23
CA SER A 19 -7.06 2.80 21.88
C SER A 19 -7.80 3.76 20.95
N LEU A 20 -7.05 4.67 20.31
CA LEU A 20 -7.60 5.62 19.34
C LEU A 20 -8.30 4.91 18.18
N LEU A 21 -7.61 3.98 17.51
CA LEU A 21 -8.14 3.27 16.35
C LEU A 21 -9.40 2.48 16.73
N LEU A 22 -9.40 1.76 17.85
CA LEU A 22 -10.56 0.99 18.29
C LEU A 22 -11.76 1.86 18.71
N SER A 23 -11.53 3.12 19.05
CA SER A 23 -12.59 4.09 19.35
C SER A 23 -13.07 4.89 18.12
N ASN A 24 -12.47 4.68 16.97
CA ASN A 24 -12.71 5.49 15.77
C ASN A 24 -13.99 5.07 15.05
N GLU A 25 -14.93 6.00 14.89
CA GLU A 25 -16.23 5.74 14.25
C GLU A 25 -16.16 5.43 12.75
N PHE A 26 -15.07 5.78 12.07
CA PHE A 26 -14.88 5.48 10.65
C PHE A 26 -14.33 4.07 10.40
N LEU A 27 -14.06 3.30 11.46
CA LEU A 27 -13.39 2.02 11.40
C LEU A 27 -14.27 0.89 11.94
N ASP A 28 -14.59 -0.05 11.05
CA ASP A 28 -15.18 -1.32 11.45
C ASP A 28 -14.09 -2.37 11.66
N PHE A 29 -14.05 -2.95 12.86
CA PHE A 29 -13.11 -4.00 13.22
C PHE A 29 -13.77 -5.37 13.27
N ILE A 30 -13.06 -6.34 12.72
CA ILE A 30 -13.42 -7.76 12.77
C ILE A 30 -12.32 -8.57 13.43
N LYS A 31 -12.73 -9.69 14.03
CA LYS A 31 -11.86 -10.78 14.45
C LYS A 31 -12.20 -12.05 13.67
N THR A 32 -11.18 -12.85 13.40
CA THR A 32 -11.33 -14.12 12.68
C THR A 32 -11.41 -15.27 13.67
N LEU A 33 -12.43 -16.13 13.55
CA LEU A 33 -12.56 -17.37 14.30
C LEU A 33 -12.23 -18.56 13.39
N HIS A 34 -11.27 -19.39 13.81
CA HIS A 34 -10.97 -20.65 13.14
C HIS A 34 -11.97 -21.72 13.59
N LEU A 35 -12.93 -22.06 12.73
CA LEU A 35 -14.04 -22.97 13.08
C LEU A 35 -13.58 -24.38 13.50
N THR A 36 -12.46 -24.86 12.95
CA THR A 36 -11.93 -26.21 13.29
C THR A 36 -11.32 -26.27 14.68
N THR A 37 -10.63 -25.20 15.11
CA THR A 37 -9.89 -25.20 16.38
C THR A 37 -10.58 -24.39 17.49
N GLY A 38 -11.58 -23.58 17.14
CA GLY A 38 -12.21 -22.61 18.04
C GLY A 38 -11.31 -21.43 18.40
N VAL A 39 -10.11 -21.33 17.82
CA VAL A 39 -9.14 -20.27 18.14
C VAL A 39 -9.53 -18.99 17.41
N ILE A 40 -9.56 -17.88 18.14
CA ILE A 40 -9.73 -16.55 17.58
C ILE A 40 -8.34 -15.99 17.26
N ASP A 41 -8.17 -15.44 16.04
CA ASP A 41 -6.95 -14.73 15.66
C ASP A 41 -6.72 -13.56 16.63
N ASP A 42 -5.54 -13.50 17.23
CA ASP A 42 -5.21 -12.46 18.18
C ASP A 42 -5.13 -11.08 17.52
N SER A 43 -4.91 -11.03 16.20
CA SER A 43 -4.96 -9.79 15.43
C SER A 43 -6.38 -9.26 15.30
N THR A 44 -6.50 -7.93 15.33
CA THR A 44 -7.75 -7.23 15.00
C THR A 44 -7.57 -6.58 13.63
N ARG A 45 -8.54 -6.75 12.75
CA ARG A 45 -8.50 -6.22 11.39
C ARG A 45 -9.57 -5.18 11.22
N GLY A 46 -9.17 -3.96 10.90
CA GLY A 46 -10.06 -2.86 10.57
C GLY A 46 -9.99 -2.52 9.08
N LYS A 47 -11.00 -1.82 8.58
CA LYS A 47 -10.96 -1.21 7.25
C LYS A 47 -11.30 0.26 7.29
N PHE A 48 -10.56 1.04 6.50
CA PHE A 48 -10.91 2.40 6.13
C PHE A 48 -11.00 2.47 4.61
N ASN A 49 -12.22 2.43 4.07
CA ASN A 49 -12.45 2.21 2.64
C ASN A 49 -11.69 0.97 2.14
N ASN A 50 -10.68 1.15 1.28
CA ASN A 50 -9.84 0.08 0.77
C ASN A 50 -8.59 -0.20 1.63
N LEU A 51 -8.23 0.67 2.57
CA LEU A 51 -7.05 0.48 3.42
C LEU A 51 -7.33 -0.56 4.49
N ASP A 52 -6.39 -1.49 4.64
CA ASP A 52 -6.41 -2.48 5.72
C ASP A 52 -5.67 -1.94 6.93
N ILE A 53 -6.30 -2.03 8.10
CA ILE A 53 -5.71 -1.68 9.38
C ILE A 53 -5.51 -2.95 10.18
N LEU A 54 -4.28 -3.26 10.56
CA LEU A 54 -3.92 -4.49 11.23
C LEU A 54 -3.32 -4.17 12.60
N ILE A 55 -4.02 -4.57 13.65
CA ILE A 55 -3.58 -4.40 15.03
C ILE A 55 -3.13 -5.77 15.54
N TYR A 56 -1.84 -5.90 15.80
CA TYR A 56 -1.25 -7.12 16.35
C TYR A 56 -0.99 -6.99 17.86
N PRO A 57 -1.11 -8.05 18.66
CA PRO A 57 -0.78 -8.00 20.09
C PRO A 57 0.69 -7.70 20.36
N GLN A 58 1.61 -8.30 19.58
CA GLN A 58 3.05 -8.21 19.83
C GLN A 58 3.86 -7.57 18.70
N ARG A 59 3.20 -7.15 17.62
CA ARG A 59 3.83 -6.46 16.47
C ARG A 59 3.31 -5.02 16.34
N GLU A 60 3.95 -4.24 15.47
CA GLU A 60 3.50 -2.89 15.14
C GLU A 60 2.12 -2.90 14.50
N ILE A 61 1.36 -1.82 14.70
CA ILE A 61 0.11 -1.59 14.00
C ILE A 61 0.44 -1.18 12.56
N GLN A 62 -0.31 -1.69 11.59
CA GLN A 62 -0.04 -1.48 10.17
C GLN A 62 -1.26 -0.90 9.46
N ILE A 63 -1.04 0.08 8.60
CA ILE A 63 -1.99 0.53 7.58
C ILE A 63 -1.39 0.19 6.23
N LYS A 64 -2.12 -0.51 5.38
CA LYS A 64 -1.61 -0.90 4.06
C LYS A 64 -2.68 -0.86 2.98
N ASN A 65 -2.23 -1.06 1.74
CA ASN A 65 -2.98 -1.06 0.47
C ASN A 65 -2.79 0.25 -0.35
N SER A 66 -3.51 0.41 -1.46
CA SER A 66 -3.33 1.50 -2.42
C SER A 66 -3.88 2.85 -1.93
N LEU A 67 -3.04 3.90 -1.95
CA LEU A 67 -3.50 5.28 -1.74
C LEU A 67 -4.27 5.83 -2.94
N HIS A 68 -4.00 5.32 -4.13
CA HIS A 68 -4.68 5.71 -5.37
C HIS A 68 -6.11 5.17 -5.41
N SER A 69 -6.31 3.89 -5.09
CA SER A 69 -7.64 3.33 -4.86
C SER A 69 -8.39 4.06 -3.75
N LEU A 70 -7.70 4.47 -2.68
CA LEU A 70 -8.33 5.26 -1.61
C LEU A 70 -8.86 6.59 -2.14
N TYR A 71 -8.05 7.31 -2.90
CA TYR A 71 -8.46 8.58 -3.51
C TYR A 71 -9.71 8.40 -4.38
N ASN A 72 -9.71 7.42 -5.28
CA ASN A 72 -10.86 7.17 -6.14
C ASN A 72 -12.08 6.72 -5.33
N SER A 73 -11.90 5.85 -4.33
CA SER A 73 -12.99 5.42 -3.44
C SER A 73 -13.65 6.61 -2.74
N ILE A 74 -12.86 7.59 -2.27
CA ILE A 74 -13.37 8.80 -1.62
C ILE A 74 -14.10 9.71 -2.62
N LYS A 75 -13.60 9.83 -3.86
CA LYS A 75 -14.11 10.80 -4.85
C LYS A 75 -15.26 10.30 -5.70
N THR A 76 -15.23 9.02 -6.08
CA THR A 76 -16.16 8.43 -7.06
C THR A 76 -16.88 7.20 -6.54
N SER A 77 -16.57 6.74 -5.32
CA SER A 77 -17.04 5.46 -4.76
C SER A 77 -16.59 4.24 -5.57
N GLU A 78 -15.62 4.41 -6.48
CA GLU A 78 -15.03 3.31 -7.25
C GLU A 78 -13.66 2.93 -6.70
N ASN A 79 -13.42 1.62 -6.56
CA ASN A 79 -12.14 1.10 -6.13
C ASN A 79 -11.28 0.73 -7.34
N ILE A 80 -10.74 1.76 -8.01
CA ILE A 80 -9.88 1.63 -9.19
C ILE A 80 -8.52 2.30 -8.94
N ASN A 81 -7.46 1.87 -9.62
CA ASN A 81 -6.11 2.43 -9.51
C ASN A 81 -5.43 2.66 -10.87
N TYR A 82 -6.18 2.73 -11.97
CA TYR A 82 -5.61 2.81 -13.33
C TYR A 82 -5.69 4.20 -13.97
N ASN A 83 -6.38 5.16 -13.36
CA ASN A 83 -6.48 6.54 -13.85
C ASN A 83 -5.31 7.41 -13.36
N ASP A 84 -5.26 8.68 -13.75
CA ASP A 84 -4.18 9.56 -13.31
C ASP A 84 -4.23 9.83 -11.79
N PHE A 85 -3.05 9.77 -11.17
CA PHE A 85 -2.87 10.03 -9.74
C PHE A 85 -1.67 10.93 -9.51
N THR A 86 -1.96 12.18 -9.19
CA THR A 86 -0.99 13.27 -9.10
C THR A 86 -0.50 13.48 -7.67
N LEU A 87 0.56 14.29 -7.52
CA LEU A 87 1.03 14.72 -6.20
C LEU A 87 -0.04 15.50 -5.42
N SER A 88 -0.92 16.24 -6.10
CA SER A 88 -2.04 16.93 -5.44
C SER A 88 -3.00 15.92 -4.82
N ASN A 89 -3.29 14.83 -5.53
CA ASN A 89 -4.18 13.77 -5.03
C ASN A 89 -3.57 13.06 -3.81
N ILE A 90 -2.26 12.87 -3.77
CA ILE A 90 -1.56 12.36 -2.57
C ILE A 90 -1.81 13.28 -1.37
N LYS A 91 -1.66 14.61 -1.53
CA LYS A 91 -1.91 15.56 -0.44
C LYS A 91 -3.35 15.50 0.07
N GLU A 92 -4.31 15.37 -0.83
CA GLU A 92 -5.72 15.18 -0.47
C GLU A 92 -5.94 13.90 0.33
N VAL A 93 -5.36 12.77 -0.11
CA VAL A 93 -5.45 11.50 0.62
C VAL A 93 -4.83 11.61 2.00
N LEU A 94 -3.62 12.19 2.11
CA LEU A 94 -2.98 12.40 3.40
C LEU A 94 -3.85 13.27 4.33
N LYS A 95 -4.53 14.28 3.77
CA LYS A 95 -5.47 15.10 4.56
C LYS A 95 -6.69 14.32 5.01
N SER A 96 -7.26 13.45 4.17
CA SER A 96 -8.34 12.55 4.56
C SER A 96 -7.90 11.58 5.67
N LEU A 97 -6.68 11.06 5.60
CA LEU A 97 -6.10 10.21 6.65
C LEU A 97 -5.88 11.00 7.95
N GLU A 98 -5.38 12.23 7.89
CA GLU A 98 -5.25 13.10 9.07
C GLU A 98 -6.60 13.37 9.73
N ASN A 99 -7.64 13.61 8.94
CA ASN A 99 -8.99 13.86 9.47
C ASN A 99 -9.59 12.59 10.07
N ALA A 100 -9.31 11.41 9.49
CA ALA A 100 -9.83 10.14 9.99
C ALA A 100 -9.07 9.67 11.24
N PHE A 101 -7.75 9.79 11.28
CA PHE A 101 -6.91 9.18 12.31
C PHE A 101 -6.27 10.17 13.29
N GLY A 102 -6.39 11.47 13.08
CA GLY A 102 -5.71 12.49 13.88
C GLY A 102 -4.27 12.71 13.43
N LYS A 103 -3.90 13.98 13.26
CA LYS A 103 -2.60 14.39 12.72
C LYS A 103 -1.45 14.09 13.69
N GLU A 104 -1.70 14.30 14.98
CA GLU A 104 -0.81 14.03 16.10
C GLU A 104 -0.41 12.56 16.22
N TYR A 105 -1.15 11.68 15.57
CA TYR A 105 -0.89 10.24 15.57
C TYR A 105 -0.18 9.77 14.30
N LEU A 106 -0.54 10.35 13.14
CA LEU A 106 0.14 10.05 11.89
C LEU A 106 1.62 10.47 11.87
N GLN A 107 2.02 11.47 12.67
CA GLN A 107 3.44 11.84 12.82
C GLN A 107 4.29 10.74 13.49
N HIS A 108 3.67 9.78 14.17
CA HIS A 108 4.33 8.62 14.80
C HIS A 108 4.26 7.39 13.90
N THR A 109 4.40 7.58 12.59
CA THR A 109 4.36 6.50 11.60
C THR A 109 5.56 6.51 10.68
N TYR A 110 5.88 5.34 10.13
CA TYR A 110 6.96 5.13 9.17
C TYR A 110 6.44 4.39 7.94
N LEU A 111 6.82 4.86 6.75
CA LEU A 111 6.56 4.16 5.50
C LEU A 111 7.62 3.06 5.31
N THR A 112 7.20 1.79 5.36
CA THR A 112 8.09 0.62 5.28
C THR A 112 8.08 -0.04 3.91
N GLN A 113 7.00 0.13 3.14
CA GLN A 113 6.90 -0.36 1.77
C GLN A 113 6.17 0.67 0.93
N LEU A 114 6.69 0.90 -0.29
CA LEU A 114 6.11 1.80 -1.28
C LEU A 114 6.24 1.16 -2.66
N GLU A 115 5.11 0.94 -3.30
CA GLU A 115 5.00 0.58 -4.71
C GLU A 115 4.36 1.73 -5.47
N PHE A 116 5.03 2.20 -6.52
CA PHE A 116 4.55 3.28 -7.34
C PHE A 116 4.88 3.04 -8.81
N GLY A 117 3.97 3.50 -9.67
CA GLY A 117 4.11 3.53 -11.12
C GLY A 117 4.15 4.96 -11.64
N PHE A 118 4.93 5.17 -12.70
CA PHE A 118 5.02 6.43 -13.43
C PHE A 118 4.52 6.22 -14.87
N ASN A 119 3.69 7.15 -15.33
CA ASN A 119 3.31 7.24 -16.73
C ASN A 119 4.44 7.96 -17.46
N ILE A 120 5.02 7.31 -18.46
CA ILE A 120 6.08 7.88 -19.29
C ILE A 120 5.59 7.95 -20.73
N GLU A 121 5.74 9.12 -21.35
CA GLU A 121 5.53 9.27 -22.78
C GLU A 121 6.75 8.74 -23.51
N LEU A 122 6.52 7.83 -24.44
CA LEU A 122 7.57 7.20 -25.23
C LEU A 122 7.38 7.57 -26.70
N PRO A 123 8.46 7.92 -27.42
CA PRO A 123 8.39 8.13 -28.87
C PRO A 123 8.22 6.81 -29.65
N ILE A 124 8.23 5.67 -28.94
CA ILE A 124 8.11 4.32 -29.47
C ILE A 124 7.05 3.55 -28.67
N LYS A 125 6.62 2.38 -29.15
CA LYS A 125 5.66 1.56 -28.41
C LYS A 125 6.26 1.12 -27.07
N ALA A 126 5.45 1.15 -26.02
CA ALA A 126 5.87 0.74 -24.67
C ALA A 126 6.41 -0.71 -24.63
N THR A 127 5.84 -1.60 -25.45
CA THR A 127 6.32 -2.98 -25.60
C THR A 127 7.76 -3.03 -26.11
N ASP A 128 8.05 -2.22 -27.14
CA ASP A 128 9.36 -2.17 -27.79
C ASP A 128 10.37 -1.54 -26.84
N PHE A 129 9.97 -0.50 -26.09
CA PHE A 129 10.79 0.09 -25.04
C PHE A 129 11.20 -0.94 -23.97
N VAL A 130 10.24 -1.67 -23.41
CA VAL A 130 10.51 -2.68 -22.37
C VAL A 130 11.41 -3.80 -22.91
N TRP A 131 11.14 -4.25 -24.14
CA TRP A 131 11.86 -5.37 -24.75
C TRP A 131 13.28 -5.02 -25.17
N GLU A 132 13.47 -3.90 -25.87
CA GLU A 132 14.75 -3.57 -26.52
C GLU A 132 15.62 -2.61 -25.68
N TYR A 133 15.01 -1.72 -24.88
CA TYR A 133 15.73 -0.59 -24.28
C TYR A 133 15.97 -0.71 -22.77
N ILE A 134 15.24 -1.58 -22.07
CA ILE A 134 15.55 -1.91 -20.66
C ILE A 134 16.60 -3.02 -20.64
N LEU A 135 17.87 -2.63 -20.50
CA LEU A 135 19.03 -3.53 -20.57
C LEU A 135 19.44 -4.10 -19.20
N THR A 136 19.60 -3.23 -18.20
CA THR A 136 20.07 -3.62 -16.86
C THR A 136 19.37 -2.85 -15.74
N TYR A 137 19.35 -3.44 -14.56
CA TYR A 137 18.98 -2.77 -13.31
C TYR A 137 20.11 -2.99 -12.29
N LYS A 138 20.68 -1.90 -11.75
CA LYS A 138 21.86 -1.95 -10.87
C LYS A 138 22.99 -2.83 -11.45
N ASN A 139 23.29 -2.65 -12.74
CA ASN A 139 24.29 -3.42 -13.50
C ASN A 139 24.02 -4.93 -13.64
N ASN A 140 22.84 -5.41 -13.26
CA ASN A 140 22.44 -6.81 -13.48
C ASN A 140 21.58 -6.92 -14.74
N GLN A 141 21.81 -7.97 -15.52
CA GLN A 141 20.92 -8.34 -16.61
C GLN A 141 19.60 -8.89 -16.05
N HIS A 142 18.55 -8.86 -16.89
CA HIS A 142 17.28 -9.46 -16.52
C HIS A 142 17.43 -10.99 -16.53
N ASN A 143 16.91 -11.63 -15.50
CA ASN A 143 16.94 -13.09 -15.37
C ASN A 143 15.63 -13.73 -15.84
N TYR A 144 14.64 -12.91 -16.16
CA TYR A 144 13.32 -13.34 -16.57
C TYR A 144 12.65 -12.28 -17.43
N SER A 145 12.07 -12.73 -18.53
CA SER A 145 11.21 -11.95 -19.41
C SER A 145 9.93 -12.74 -19.67
N MET A 146 8.76 -12.12 -19.45
CA MET A 146 7.47 -12.72 -19.79
C MET A 146 6.62 -11.73 -20.57
N SER A 147 5.90 -12.27 -21.55
CA SER A 147 4.77 -11.61 -22.20
C SER A 147 3.50 -12.38 -21.87
N ASP A 148 2.49 -11.72 -21.31
CA ASP A 148 1.14 -12.28 -21.18
C ASP A 148 0.10 -11.34 -21.78
N ARG A 149 -1.20 -11.66 -21.65
CA ARG A 149 -2.29 -10.81 -22.17
C ARG A 149 -2.34 -9.42 -21.52
N LYS A 150 -1.60 -9.19 -20.41
CA LYS A 150 -1.57 -7.94 -19.65
C LYS A 150 -0.32 -7.09 -19.92
N GLY A 151 0.70 -7.63 -20.59
CA GLY A 151 1.86 -6.85 -21.06
C GLY A 151 3.18 -7.62 -21.03
N TYR A 152 4.28 -6.86 -21.06
CA TYR A 152 5.65 -7.37 -21.00
C TYR A 152 6.30 -6.99 -19.68
N ILE A 153 6.97 -7.96 -19.05
CA ILE A 153 7.66 -7.79 -17.77
C ILE A 153 9.11 -8.25 -17.93
N LYS A 154 10.06 -7.40 -17.55
CA LYS A 154 11.46 -7.78 -17.28
C LYS A 154 11.71 -7.79 -15.79
N LYS A 155 12.16 -8.91 -15.25
CA LYS A 155 12.54 -9.05 -13.84
C LYS A 155 14.04 -9.22 -13.71
N PHE A 156 14.63 -8.38 -12.87
CA PHE A 156 16.04 -8.40 -12.53
C PHE A 156 16.20 -9.13 -11.20
N GLY A 157 17.17 -10.05 -11.13
CA GLY A 157 17.46 -10.76 -9.88
C GLY A 157 17.90 -9.80 -8.79
N ILE A 158 17.52 -10.07 -7.54
CA ILE A 158 18.04 -9.34 -6.39
C ILE A 158 19.43 -9.90 -6.11
N VAL A 159 20.45 -9.06 -6.29
CA VAL A 159 21.74 -9.30 -5.63
C VAL A 159 21.56 -8.85 -4.19
N ASN A 160 21.64 -9.79 -3.24
CA ASN A 160 21.80 -9.44 -1.85
C ASN A 160 23.12 -8.66 -1.73
N LEU A 161 23.03 -7.35 -1.52
CA LEU A 161 24.17 -6.58 -1.04
C LEU A 161 24.41 -7.05 0.40
N ILE A 162 25.48 -7.82 0.59
CA ILE A 162 26.05 -8.15 1.91
C ILE A 162 26.63 -6.87 2.50
#